data_AF-A0A367ZKC4-F1
#
_entry.id   AF-A0A367ZKC4-F1
#
_cell.length_a   1.000
_cell.length_b   1.000
_cell.length_c   1.000
_cell.angle_alpha   90.00
_cell.angle_beta   90.00
_cell.angle_gamma   90.00
#
_symmetry.space_group_name_H-M   'P 1'
#
loop_
_entity.id
_entity.type
_entity.pdbx_description
1 polymer ?
#
loop_
_entity_poly.entity_id
_entity_poly.type
_entity_poly.pdbx_seq_one_letter_code
_entity_poly.pdbx_strand_id
1 'polypeptide(L)'
;MKAPAGPEGLFGRSIFEVERLLRTYGARPYSYAFGKYSRMSFSVYFLTLLFDRNRKLGGVIVSPKPPFTKVEPQVQQFLLKVFLASADLSKFQTVMGQNRLEIWFEDNRRFGQSILEALDRQEKTLR
;
A
#
# COMPACT_ATOMS: atom_id res chain seq x y z
N MET A 1 7.48 -11.86 0.39
CA MET A 1 6.76 -11.00 -0.57
C MET A 1 7.50 -10.99 -1.88
N LYS A 2 6.77 -11.14 -2.99
CA LYS A 2 7.29 -11.03 -4.34
C LYS A 2 6.84 -9.69 -4.95
N ALA A 3 7.68 -9.10 -5.79
CA ALA A 3 7.33 -7.95 -6.63
C ALA A 3 7.46 -8.35 -8.11
N PRO A 4 6.78 -7.64 -9.03
CA PRO A 4 7.01 -7.82 -10.46
C PRO A 4 8.49 -7.64 -10.84
N ALA A 5 8.95 -8.41 -11.83
CA ALA A 5 10.32 -8.30 -12.34
C ALA A 5 10.58 -6.92 -12.99
N GLY A 6 9.59 -6.42 -13.74
CA GLY A 6 9.57 -5.10 -14.36
C GLY A 6 8.35 -4.27 -13.94
N PRO A 7 8.27 -2.98 -14.32
CA PRO A 7 7.17 -2.11 -13.91
C PRO A 7 5.80 -2.57 -14.42
N GLU A 8 4.86 -2.74 -13.50
CA GLU A 8 3.44 -3.00 -13.75
C GLU A 8 2.65 -1.92 -12.99
N GLY A 9 2.39 -0.79 -13.65
CA GLY A 9 2.00 0.44 -12.97
C GLY A 9 3.10 0.94 -12.03
N LEU A 10 2.79 1.03 -10.73
CA LEU A 10 3.77 1.35 -9.69
C LEU A 10 4.43 0.12 -9.07
N PHE A 11 3.87 -1.07 -9.28
CA PHE A 11 4.47 -2.31 -8.78
C PHE A 11 5.73 -2.66 -9.59
N GLY A 12 6.70 -3.28 -8.93
CA GLY A 12 8.00 -3.61 -9.52
C GLY A 12 8.97 -2.42 -9.60
N ARG A 13 8.51 -1.19 -9.39
CA ARG A 13 9.35 0.00 -9.23
C ARG A 13 10.01 0.03 -7.86
N SER A 14 11.13 0.75 -7.75
CA SER A 14 11.80 0.92 -6.46
C SER A 14 10.95 1.74 -5.50
N ILE A 15 11.02 1.44 -4.21
CA ILE A 15 10.24 2.13 -3.19
C ILE A 15 10.50 3.64 -3.19
N PHE A 16 11.74 4.06 -3.46
CA PHE A 16 12.12 5.47 -3.54
C PHE A 16 11.40 6.20 -4.67
N GLU A 17 11.25 5.57 -5.84
CA GLU A 17 10.52 6.14 -6.97
C GLU A 17 9.02 6.23 -6.67
N VAL A 18 8.46 5.17 -6.07
CA VAL A 18 7.05 5.13 -5.68
C VAL A 18 6.74 6.24 -4.67
N GLU A 19 7.56 6.37 -3.62
CA GLU A 19 7.40 7.45 -2.63
C GLU A 19 7.52 8.83 -3.26
N ARG A 20 8.50 9.04 -4.14
CA ARG A 20 8.69 10.32 -4.83
C ARG A 20 7.45 10.69 -5.65
N LEU A 21 6.86 9.73 -6.37
CA LEU A 21 5.62 9.96 -7.11
C LEU A 21 4.45 10.24 -6.17
N LEU A 22 4.27 9.45 -5.10
CA LEU A 22 3.17 9.69 -4.16
C LEU A 22 3.27 11.07 -3.49
N ARG A 23 4.48 11.58 -3.27
CA ARG A 23 4.70 12.96 -2.78
C ARG A 23 4.21 14.01 -3.77
N THR A 24 4.26 13.78 -5.09
CA THR A 24 3.68 14.73 -6.06
C THR A 24 2.15 14.78 -5.99
N TYR A 25 1.52 13.73 -5.46
CA TYR A 25 0.09 13.73 -5.14
C TYR A 25 -0.22 14.27 -3.74
N GLY A 26 0.79 14.70 -2.97
CA GLY A 26 0.62 15.24 -1.62
C GLY A 26 0.80 14.24 -0.48
N ALA A 27 1.28 13.03 -0.75
CA ALA A 27 1.65 12.09 0.31
C ALA A 27 2.87 12.60 1.09
N ARG A 28 2.93 12.31 2.38
CA ARG A 28 4.04 12.64 3.28
C ARG A 28 4.58 11.38 3.94
N PRO A 29 5.89 11.25 4.18
CA PRO A 29 6.40 10.17 5.01
C PRO A 29 5.71 10.16 6.38
N TYR A 30 5.42 8.97 6.90
CA TYR A 30 4.81 8.81 8.21
C TYR A 30 5.66 7.92 9.12
N SER A 31 5.99 6.72 8.66
CA SER A 31 6.87 5.81 9.38
C SER A 31 7.57 4.86 8.42
N TYR A 32 8.66 4.25 8.86
CA TYR A 32 9.42 3.30 8.07
C TYR A 32 9.86 2.15 8.95
N ALA A 33 9.58 0.92 8.51
CA ALA A 33 10.06 -0.28 9.14
C ALA A 33 11.11 -0.92 8.22
N PHE A 34 12.38 -0.86 8.65
CA PHE A 34 13.51 -1.31 7.85
C PHE A 34 13.30 -2.75 7.34
N GLY A 35 13.36 -2.92 6.02
CA GLY A 35 13.22 -4.21 5.36
C GLY A 35 11.81 -4.81 5.36
N LYS A 36 10.79 -4.08 5.84
CA LYS A 36 9.40 -4.57 5.89
C LYS A 36 8.45 -3.70 5.07
N TYR A 37 8.38 -2.41 5.39
CA TYR A 37 7.42 -1.50 4.77
C TYR A 37 7.84 -0.03 4.90
N SER A 38 7.31 0.80 4.01
CA SER A 38 7.31 2.26 4.12
C SER A 38 5.87 2.74 4.25
N ARG A 39 5.58 3.58 5.25
CA ARG A 39 4.25 4.11 5.47
C ARG A 39 4.22 5.59 5.16
N MET A 40 3.28 6.00 4.32
CA MET A 40 3.03 7.38 3.98
C MET A 40 1.65 7.82 4.45
N SER A 41 1.52 9.06 4.89
CA SER A 41 0.25 9.73 5.17
C SER A 41 -0.23 10.42 3.90
N PHE A 42 -1.47 10.15 3.48
CA PHE A 42 -2.10 10.76 2.31
C PHE A 42 -3.49 11.25 2.69
N SER A 43 -3.67 12.57 2.82
CA SER A 43 -4.89 13.18 3.36
C SER A 43 -5.27 12.56 4.71
N VAL A 44 -6.41 11.86 4.80
CA VAL A 44 -6.92 11.16 5.98
C VAL A 44 -6.62 9.66 5.98
N TYR A 45 -5.72 9.20 5.10
CA TYR A 45 -5.35 7.80 4.95
C TYR A 45 -3.87 7.54 5.23
N PHE A 46 -3.56 6.31 5.61
CA PHE A 46 -2.22 5.75 5.58
C PHE A 46 -2.07 4.84 4.37
N LEU A 47 -1.00 5.01 3.62
CA LEU A 47 -0.53 4.14 2.55
C LEU A 47 0.66 3.35 3.07
N THR A 48 0.47 2.06 3.35
CA THR A 48 1.55 1.14 3.71
C THR A 48 2.04 0.45 2.45
N LEU A 49 3.24 0.80 2.03
CA LEU A 49 3.94 0.27 0.86
C LEU A 49 4.83 -0.90 1.29
N LEU A 50 4.55 -2.07 0.75
CA LEU A 50 5.24 -3.31 1.08
C LEU A 50 6.15 -3.68 -0.09
N PHE A 51 7.40 -4.00 0.22
CA PHE A 51 8.42 -4.22 -0.79
C PHE A 51 9.20 -5.51 -0.56
N ASP A 52 9.77 -6.04 -1.64
CA ASP A 52 10.64 -7.20 -1.60
C ASP A 52 12.05 -6.87 -1.09
N ARG A 53 12.95 -7.87 -1.09
CA ARG A 53 14.35 -7.69 -0.66
C ARG A 53 15.13 -6.69 -1.52
N ASN A 54 14.72 -6.51 -2.77
CA ASN A 54 15.30 -5.55 -3.71
C ASN A 54 14.62 -4.17 -3.60
N ARG A 55 13.78 -3.96 -2.58
CA ARG A 55 13.01 -2.74 -2.35
C ARG A 55 12.08 -2.38 -3.52
N LYS A 56 11.59 -3.38 -4.25
CA LYS A 56 10.57 -3.21 -5.27
C LYS A 56 9.18 -3.38 -4.66
N LEU A 57 8.24 -2.53 -5.06
CA LEU A 57 6.87 -2.58 -4.55
C LEU A 57 6.16 -3.88 -4.97
N GLY A 58 5.66 -4.63 -3.99
CA GLY A 58 4.95 -5.90 -4.17
C GLY A 58 3.55 -5.93 -3.54
N GLY A 59 3.26 -5.01 -2.61
CA GLY A 59 1.96 -4.91 -1.96
C GLY A 59 1.67 -3.49 -1.47
N VAL A 60 0.39 -3.12 -1.42
CA VAL A 60 -0.07 -1.84 -0.85
C VAL A 60 -1.28 -2.10 0.03
N ILE A 61 -1.27 -1.49 1.22
CA ILE A 61 -2.42 -1.44 2.11
C ILE A 61 -2.77 0.02 2.35
N VAL A 62 -4.05 0.34 2.25
CA VAL A 62 -4.60 1.66 2.53
C VAL A 62 -5.57 1.54 3.70
N SER A 63 -5.31 2.29 4.77
CA SER A 63 -6.20 2.35 5.93
C SER A 63 -6.54 3.80 6.29
N PRO A 64 -7.72 4.07 6.87
CA PRO A 64 -8.05 5.40 7.36
C PRO A 64 -7.26 5.72 8.62
N LYS A 65 -6.95 7.01 8.81
CA LYS A 65 -6.36 7.54 10.03
C LYS A 65 -7.48 7.85 11.03
N PRO A 66 -7.31 7.58 12.33
CA PRO A 66 -8.26 8.06 13.34
C PRO A 66 -8.49 9.58 13.20
N PRO A 67 -9.72 10.08 13.38
CA PRO A 67 -10.95 9.37 13.77
C PRO A 67 -11.71 8.70 12.61
N PHE A 68 -11.21 8.78 11.38
CA PHE A 68 -11.87 8.18 10.21
C PHE A 68 -11.82 6.66 10.27
N THR A 69 -12.87 6.01 9.77
CA THR A 69 -13.05 4.54 9.84
C THR A 69 -13.27 3.89 8.49
N LYS A 70 -13.41 4.68 7.42
CA LYS A 70 -13.70 4.19 6.07
C LYS A 70 -12.71 4.69 5.04
N VAL A 71 -12.45 3.86 4.03
CA VAL A 71 -11.81 4.27 2.78
C VAL A 71 -12.91 4.51 1.76
N GLU A 72 -13.16 5.77 1.42
CA GLU A 72 -14.25 6.16 0.53
C GLU A 72 -14.10 5.53 -0.86
N PRO A 73 -15.19 5.09 -1.53
CA PRO A 73 -15.10 4.44 -2.83
C PRO A 73 -14.35 5.24 -3.90
N GLN A 74 -14.51 6.56 -3.91
CA GLN A 74 -13.80 7.46 -4.82
C GLN A 74 -12.29 7.40 -4.61
N VAL A 75 -11.85 7.30 -3.35
CA VAL A 75 -10.43 7.17 -2.99
C VAL A 75 -9.91 5.78 -3.39
N GLN A 76 -10.72 4.73 -3.20
CA GLN A 76 -10.35 3.39 -3.65
C GLN A 76 -10.10 3.36 -5.16
N GLN A 77 -11.01 3.92 -5.95
CA GLN A 77 -10.87 4.02 -7.41
C GLN A 77 -9.67 4.86 -7.83
N PHE A 78 -9.46 6.01 -7.18
CA PHE A 78 -8.31 6.86 -7.44
C PHE A 78 -6.99 6.11 -7.19
N LEU A 79 -6.85 5.46 -6.04
CA LEU A 79 -5.63 4.74 -5.69
C LEU A 79 -5.41 3.52 -6.58
N LEU A 80 -6.47 2.78 -6.94
CA LEU A 80 -6.36 1.70 -7.93
C LEU A 80 -5.83 2.21 -9.26
N LYS A 81 -6.38 3.33 -9.76
CA LYS A 81 -5.91 3.96 -11.01
C LYS A 81 -4.44 4.40 -10.91
N VAL A 82 -4.03 4.98 -9.78
CA VAL A 82 -2.65 5.41 -9.57
C VAL A 82 -1.68 4.23 -9.53
N PHE A 83 -2.01 3.19 -8.74
CA PHE A 83 -1.10 2.05 -8.53
C PHE A 83 -1.05 1.08 -9.70
N LEU A 84 -2.16 0.87 -10.41
CA LEU A 84 -2.32 -0.12 -11.47
C LEU A 84 -2.41 0.51 -12.87
N ALA A 85 -1.96 1.76 -13.03
CA ALA A 85 -1.95 2.43 -14.33
C ALA A 85 -1.20 1.60 -15.38
N SER A 86 -1.90 1.17 -16.43
CA SER A 86 -1.35 0.33 -17.52
C SER A 86 -0.79 -1.03 -17.07
N ALA A 87 -1.17 -1.52 -15.89
CA ALA A 87 -0.75 -2.81 -15.38
C ALA A 87 -1.64 -3.94 -15.93
N ASP A 88 -1.08 -5.15 -16.08
CA ASP A 88 -1.87 -6.34 -16.35
C ASP A 88 -2.63 -6.77 -15.08
N LEU A 89 -3.93 -6.44 -15.03
CA LEU A 89 -4.79 -6.67 -13.86
C LEU A 89 -4.92 -8.15 -13.47
N SER A 90 -4.66 -9.09 -14.39
CA SER A 90 -4.73 -10.52 -14.09
C SER A 90 -3.67 -10.99 -13.08
N LYS A 91 -2.59 -10.20 -12.93
CA LYS A 91 -1.49 -10.47 -11.98
C LYS A 91 -1.75 -9.93 -10.58
N PHE A 92 -2.83 -9.19 -10.40
CA PHE A 92 -3.12 -8.47 -9.17
C PHE A 92 -4.35 -8.99 -8.48
N GLN A 93 -4.29 -8.94 -7.16
CA GLN A 93 -5.39 -9.29 -6.30
C GLN A 93 -5.74 -8.08 -5.44
N THR A 94 -6.98 -7.62 -5.57
CA THR A 94 -7.48 -6.48 -4.81
C THR A 94 -8.44 -6.96 -3.72
N VAL A 95 -8.34 -6.37 -2.53
CA VAL A 95 -9.34 -6.50 -1.46
C VAL A 95 -9.92 -5.11 -1.22
N MET A 96 -11.23 -4.96 -1.42
CA MET A 96 -11.95 -3.72 -1.12
C MET A 96 -12.87 -3.97 0.06
N GLY A 97 -12.50 -3.45 1.22
CA GLY A 97 -13.31 -3.44 2.43
C GLY A 97 -13.77 -2.01 2.77
N GLN A 98 -14.68 -1.89 3.74
CA GLN A 98 -15.14 -0.57 4.18
C GLN A 98 -14.01 0.26 4.81
N ASN A 99 -13.14 -0.37 5.59
CA ASN A 99 -12.07 0.27 6.34
C ASN A 99 -10.68 0.07 5.70
N ARG A 100 -10.59 -0.59 4.55
CA ARG A 100 -9.30 -0.97 3.98
C ARG A 100 -9.38 -1.23 2.48
N LEU A 101 -8.37 -0.79 1.76
CA LEU A 101 -8.06 -1.23 0.40
C LEU A 101 -6.72 -1.94 0.43
N GLU A 102 -6.63 -3.11 -0.20
CA GLU A 102 -5.37 -3.84 -0.36
C GLU A 102 -5.15 -4.19 -1.82
N ILE A 103 -3.92 -4.08 -2.29
CA ILE A 103 -3.51 -4.44 -3.65
C ILE A 103 -2.25 -5.29 -3.56
N TRP A 104 -2.31 -6.50 -4.08
CA TRP A 104 -1.24 -7.50 -3.99
C TRP A 104 -0.83 -7.96 -5.39
N PHE A 105 0.47 -8.02 -5.66
CA PHE A 105 1.00 -8.76 -6.80
C PHE A 105 1.01 -10.26 -6.47
N GLU A 106 0.66 -11.15 -7.41
CA GLU A 106 0.73 -12.63 -7.30
C GLU A 106 0.45 -13.18 -5.87
N ASP A 107 -0.84 -13.26 -5.49
CA ASP A 107 -1.38 -13.69 -4.17
C ASP A 107 -0.37 -13.64 -3.00
N ASN A 108 0.12 -12.44 -2.70
CA ASN A 108 1.00 -12.19 -1.57
C ASN A 108 0.23 -11.96 -0.26
N ARG A 109 -1.09 -12.19 -0.21
CA ARG A 109 -1.94 -11.89 0.97
C ARG A 109 -1.42 -12.54 2.25
N ARG A 110 -0.96 -13.79 2.16
CA ARG A 110 -0.41 -14.54 3.29
C ARG A 110 0.83 -13.87 3.91
N PHE A 111 1.67 -13.25 3.08
CA PHE A 111 2.85 -12.52 3.59
C PHE A 111 2.45 -11.19 4.23
N GLY A 112 1.46 -10.51 3.66
CA GLY A 112 0.92 -9.25 4.16
C GLY A 112 0.17 -9.38 5.48
N GLN A 113 -0.44 -10.54 5.75
CA GLN A 113 -1.29 -10.75 6.92
C GLN A 113 -0.57 -10.49 8.26
N SER A 114 0.67 -10.96 8.42
CA SER A 114 1.47 -10.68 9.62
C SER A 114 1.76 -9.18 9.82
N ILE A 115 1.92 -8.43 8.73
CA ILE A 115 2.15 -6.98 8.77
C ILE A 115 0.85 -6.27 9.10
N LEU A 116 -0.27 -6.69 8.50
CA LEU A 116 -1.60 -6.20 8.83
C LEU A 116 -1.91 -6.37 10.32
N GLU A 117 -1.70 -7.58 10.86
CA GLU A 117 -1.92 -7.86 12.28
C GLU A 117 -1.03 -6.99 13.19
N ALA A 118 0.23 -6.76 12.80
CA ALA A 118 1.13 -5.89 13.55
C ALA A 118 0.68 -4.41 13.53
N LEU A 119 0.22 -3.93 12.36
CA LEU A 119 -0.31 -2.57 12.22
C LEU A 119 -1.59 -2.39 13.03
N ASP A 120 -2.51 -3.35 12.95
CA ASP A 120 -3.78 -3.33 13.70
C ASP A 120 -3.53 -3.35 15.22
N ARG A 121 -2.51 -4.06 15.71
CA ARG A 121 -2.11 -4.05 17.13
C ARG A 121 -1.57 -2.68 17.55
N GLN A 122 -0.63 -2.11 16.78
CA GLN A 122 -0.05 -0.80 17.09
C GLN A 122 -1.10 0.31 17.15
N GLU A 123 -2.09 0.28 16.26
CA GLU A 123 -3.17 1.26 16.23
C GLU A 123 -4.14 1.13 17.42
N LYS A 124 -4.26 -0.05 18.02
CA LYS A 124 -5.04 -0.26 19.25
C LYS A 124 -4.31 0.21 20.51
N THR A 125 -2.99 0.16 20.55
CA THR A 125 -2.19 0.57 21.73
C THR A 125 -2.02 2.09 21.85
N LEU A 126 -2.26 2.83 20.76
CA LEU A 126 -2.20 4.31 20.72
C LEU A 126 -3.55 4.99 21.04
N ARG A 127 -4.54 4.22 21.50
CA ARG A 127 -5.87 4.68 21.95
C ARG A 127 -6.02 4.41 23.43
#